data_AF-A0A813UEM1-F1
#
_entry.id   AF-A0A813UEM1-F1
#
_cell.length_a   1.000
_cell.length_b   1.000
_cell.length_c   1.000
_cell.angle_alpha   90.00
_cell.angle_beta   90.00
_cell.angle_gamma   90.00
#
_symmetry.space_group_name_H-M   'P 1'
#
loop_
_entity.id
_entity.type
_entity.pdbx_description
1 polymer ?
#
loop_
_entity_poly.entity_id
_entity_poly.type
_entity_poly.pdbx_seq_one_letter_code
_entity_poly.pdbx_strand_id
1 'polypeptide(L)'
;MMSSEDDIIKKRLLIEGDSGTEDRLINKIIKNFVKWTNSFYLSVENANLNEEESMENLYEQLVVNLAHVEFGLLRNQFIVEMNKSEHENYHLLYEKISNEIEKAKKKIIENKAELVEARGIRKNRQEYDVLARQILNYPDRTEMQNTIKNLESKVESLKKAESEYDRKIDLRRKQFSVVLQSLSSLKNLIENDTNFDDYLNQVNMNEEGTPLVEMSSQSKIKIDSEPEKTDVLSPSNGKDNNEEMEDDTNDENRIKRDKYSVPEVEMEES
;
A
#
# COMPACT_ATOMS: atom_id res chain seq x y z
N MET A 1 17.96 -22.71 -35.72
CA MET A 1 18.01 -23.61 -36.90
C MET A 1 17.23 -22.95 -38.05
N MET A 2 17.64 -21.76 -38.47
CA MET A 2 17.04 -20.95 -39.55
C MET A 2 18.15 -20.59 -40.57
N SER A 3 18.82 -21.59 -41.14
CA SER A 3 20.14 -21.37 -41.77
C SER A 3 20.35 -22.18 -43.05
N SER A 4 19.30 -22.37 -43.85
CA SER A 4 19.48 -22.91 -45.20
C SER A 4 18.44 -22.37 -46.16
N GLU A 5 17.15 -22.42 -45.80
CA GLU A 5 16.09 -21.84 -46.65
C GLU A 5 16.16 -20.32 -46.74
N ASP A 6 16.33 -19.62 -45.62
CA ASP A 6 16.49 -18.15 -45.64
C ASP A 6 17.75 -17.72 -46.41
N ASP A 7 18.83 -18.51 -46.33
CA ASP A 7 20.05 -18.25 -47.09
C ASP A 7 19.89 -18.52 -48.60
N ILE A 8 19.13 -19.55 -48.96
CA ILE A 8 18.77 -19.85 -50.35
C ILE A 8 17.83 -18.77 -50.90
N ILE A 9 16.84 -18.33 -50.12
CA ILE A 9 15.91 -17.27 -50.49
C ILE A 9 16.67 -15.95 -50.66
N LYS A 10 17.55 -15.60 -49.71
CA LYS A 10 18.39 -14.40 -49.79
C LYS A 10 19.32 -14.43 -50.99
N LYS A 11 19.96 -15.57 -51.26
CA LYS A 11 20.83 -15.75 -52.43
C LYS A 11 20.05 -15.67 -53.74
N ARG A 12 18.84 -16.24 -53.78
CA ARG A 12 17.95 -16.17 -54.95
C ARG A 12 17.43 -14.76 -55.19
N LEU A 13 17.05 -14.04 -54.13
CA LEU A 13 16.59 -12.65 -54.20
C LEU A 13 17.71 -11.71 -54.67
N LEU A 14 18.93 -11.91 -54.18
CA LEU A 14 20.10 -11.09 -54.54
C LEU A 14 20.66 -11.38 -55.94
N ILE A 15 20.57 -12.63 -56.42
CA ILE A 15 21.15 -13.03 -57.72
C ILE A 15 20.11 -12.98 -58.86
N GLU A 16 18.87 -13.40 -58.61
CA GLU A 16 17.81 -13.51 -59.63
C GLU A 16 16.83 -12.33 -59.62
N GLY A 17 16.88 -11.46 -58.61
CA GLY A 17 15.89 -10.38 -58.43
C GLY A 17 15.91 -9.28 -59.50
N ASP A 18 17.02 -9.07 -60.21
CA ASP A 18 17.11 -8.07 -61.29
C ASP A 18 18.29 -8.36 -62.25
N SER A 19 19.45 -8.76 -61.73
CA SER A 19 20.72 -8.85 -62.47
C SER A 19 20.79 -9.97 -63.54
N GLY A 20 19.98 -11.02 -63.43
CA GLY A 20 20.01 -12.13 -64.39
C GLY A 20 19.40 -11.82 -65.77
N THR A 21 18.66 -10.71 -65.90
CA THR A 21 18.03 -10.28 -67.15
C THR A 21 18.98 -9.48 -68.03
N GLU A 22 19.76 -8.59 -67.43
CA GLU A 22 20.75 -7.74 -68.11
C GLU A 22 21.91 -8.57 -68.65
N ASP A 23 22.40 -9.57 -67.92
CA ASP A 23 23.42 -10.50 -68.43
C ASP A 23 22.97 -11.24 -69.69
N ARG A 24 21.68 -11.60 -69.78
CA ARG A 24 21.13 -12.24 -71.00
C ARG A 24 21.08 -11.25 -72.16
N LEU A 25 20.78 -9.98 -71.90
CA LEU A 25 20.77 -8.91 -72.89
C LEU A 25 22.17 -8.60 -73.40
N ILE A 26 23.16 -8.49 -72.52
CA ILE A 26 24.58 -8.32 -72.87
C ILE A 26 25.06 -9.48 -73.75
N ASN A 27 24.77 -10.71 -73.34
CA ASN A 27 25.09 -11.90 -74.14
C ASN A 27 24.40 -11.91 -75.51
N LYS A 28 23.18 -11.37 -75.60
CA LYS A 28 22.45 -11.21 -76.88
C LYS A 28 23.10 -10.15 -77.77
N ILE A 29 23.52 -9.01 -77.21
CA ILE A 29 24.26 -7.97 -77.93
C ILE A 29 25.57 -8.52 -78.48
N ILE A 30 26.34 -9.23 -77.66
CA ILE A 30 27.62 -9.83 -78.10
C ILE A 30 27.39 -10.79 -79.27
N LYS A 31 26.39 -11.67 -79.18
CA LYS A 31 26.04 -12.59 -80.28
C LYS A 31 25.58 -11.85 -81.54
N ASN A 32 24.79 -10.79 -81.39
CA ASN A 32 24.31 -9.99 -82.52
C ASN A 32 25.44 -9.17 -83.17
N PHE A 33 26.38 -8.65 -82.38
CA PHE A 33 27.56 -7.95 -82.87
C PHE A 33 28.50 -8.88 -83.64
N VAL A 34 28.76 -10.09 -83.14
CA VAL A 34 29.55 -11.11 -83.85
C VAL A 34 28.86 -11.52 -85.16
N LYS A 35 27.52 -11.64 -85.17
CA LYS A 35 26.77 -11.92 -86.40
C LYS A 35 26.86 -10.76 -87.40
N TRP A 36 26.65 -9.53 -86.94
CA TRP A 36 26.72 -8.34 -87.79
C TRP A 36 28.11 -8.16 -88.42
N THR A 37 29.18 -8.35 -87.63
CA THR A 37 30.57 -8.27 -88.13
C THR A 37 30.90 -9.38 -89.14
N ASN A 38 30.43 -10.62 -88.92
CA ASN A 38 30.60 -11.71 -89.88
C ASN A 38 29.81 -11.47 -91.18
N SER A 39 28.56 -10.99 -91.09
CA SER A 39 27.75 -10.62 -92.24
C SER A 39 28.38 -9.45 -93.01
N PHE A 40 28.96 -8.48 -92.33
CA PHE A 40 29.70 -7.37 -92.94
C PHE A 40 30.96 -7.84 -93.68
N TYR A 41 31.71 -8.81 -93.12
CA TYR A 41 32.89 -9.35 -93.80
C TYR A 41 32.53 -10.18 -95.04
N LEU A 42 31.49 -11.01 -94.95
CA LEU A 42 31.02 -11.85 -96.04
C LEU A 42 30.39 -11.06 -97.21
N SER A 43 29.70 -9.96 -96.93
CA SER A 43 29.08 -9.11 -97.96
C SER A 43 30.11 -8.29 -98.75
N VAL A 44 31.28 -8.00 -98.17
CA VAL A 44 32.41 -7.36 -98.88
C VAL A 44 33.05 -8.30 -99.90
N GLU A 45 32.96 -9.62 -99.70
CA GLU A 45 33.53 -10.64 -100.59
C GLU A 45 32.53 -11.13 -101.66
N ASN A 46 31.22 -11.17 -101.35
CA ASN A 46 30.16 -11.58 -102.27
C ASN A 46 29.08 -10.51 -102.38
N ALA A 47 29.06 -9.76 -103.49
CA ALA A 47 28.12 -8.66 -103.73
C ALA A 47 26.68 -9.17 -104.01
N ASN A 48 25.95 -9.55 -102.96
CA ASN A 48 24.52 -9.85 -103.01
C ASN A 48 23.70 -8.75 -102.32
N LEU A 49 22.85 -8.06 -103.10
CA LEU A 49 22.03 -6.93 -102.66
C LEU A 49 20.99 -7.26 -101.56
N ASN A 50 20.57 -8.53 -101.44
CA ASN A 50 19.59 -8.95 -100.42
C ASN A 50 20.20 -9.03 -99.00
N GLU A 51 21.53 -9.02 -98.87
CA GLU A 51 22.20 -9.10 -97.57
C GLU A 51 22.43 -7.71 -96.92
N GLU A 52 22.36 -6.62 -97.70
CA GLU A 52 22.49 -5.25 -97.20
C GLU A 52 21.30 -4.84 -96.30
N GLU A 53 20.06 -5.12 -96.71
CA GLU A 53 18.86 -4.83 -95.92
C GLU A 53 18.84 -5.65 -94.61
N SER A 54 19.35 -6.89 -94.63
CA SER A 54 19.52 -7.70 -93.42
C SER A 54 20.61 -7.15 -92.48
N MET A 55 21.62 -6.47 -93.01
CA MET A 55 22.73 -5.92 -92.23
C MET A 55 22.33 -4.61 -91.53
N GLU A 56 21.59 -3.75 -92.23
CA GLU A 56 21.01 -2.53 -91.66
C GLU A 56 20.02 -2.86 -90.52
N ASN A 57 19.16 -3.85 -90.72
CA ASN A 57 18.26 -4.35 -89.68
C ASN A 57 19.01 -4.89 -88.44
N LEU A 58 20.12 -5.60 -88.64
CA LEU A 58 20.97 -6.09 -87.53
C LEU A 58 21.65 -4.94 -86.79
N TYR A 59 22.09 -3.91 -87.52
CA TYR A 59 22.68 -2.70 -86.94
C TYR A 59 21.66 -1.92 -86.11
N GLU A 60 20.45 -1.68 -86.63
CA GLU A 60 19.37 -1.01 -85.89
C GLU A 60 19.01 -1.78 -84.62
N GLN A 61 18.90 -3.11 -84.71
CA GLN A 61 18.70 -3.96 -83.53
C GLN A 61 19.84 -3.83 -82.52
N LEU A 62 21.10 -3.71 -82.97
CA LEU A 62 22.24 -3.53 -82.07
C LEU A 62 22.13 -2.19 -81.31
N VAL A 63 21.81 -1.11 -82.01
CA VAL A 63 21.63 0.23 -81.41
C VAL A 63 20.52 0.22 -80.37
N VAL A 64 19.36 -0.39 -80.68
CA VAL A 64 18.24 -0.50 -79.73
C VAL A 64 18.62 -1.32 -78.50
N ASN A 65 19.31 -2.45 -78.68
CA ASN A 65 19.74 -3.27 -77.54
C ASN A 65 20.79 -2.54 -76.69
N LEU A 66 21.70 -1.76 -77.29
CA LEU A 66 22.68 -0.95 -76.56
C LEU A 66 21.98 0.13 -75.71
N ALA A 67 21.04 0.87 -76.29
CA ALA A 67 20.26 1.88 -75.57
C ALA A 67 19.47 1.25 -74.39
N HIS A 68 19.00 0.02 -74.53
CA HIS A 68 18.31 -0.70 -73.45
C HIS A 68 19.27 -1.06 -72.29
N VAL A 69 20.50 -1.48 -72.59
CA VAL A 69 21.52 -1.76 -71.56
C VAL A 69 21.98 -0.48 -70.88
N GLU A 70 22.17 0.61 -71.61
CA GLU A 70 22.50 1.92 -71.03
C GLU A 70 21.39 2.40 -70.09
N PHE A 71 20.12 2.23 -70.47
CA PHE A 71 18.99 2.54 -69.60
C PHE A 71 18.97 1.65 -68.35
N GLY A 72 19.22 0.34 -68.48
CA GLY A 72 19.33 -0.59 -67.35
C GLY A 72 20.41 -0.17 -66.36
N LEU A 73 21.60 0.18 -66.87
CA LEU A 73 22.72 0.67 -66.05
C LEU A 73 22.33 1.93 -65.25
N LEU A 74 21.72 2.91 -65.91
CA LEU A 74 21.30 4.15 -65.26
C LEU A 74 20.22 3.91 -64.20
N ARG A 75 19.24 3.05 -64.50
CA ARG A 75 18.22 2.61 -63.53
C ARG A 75 18.87 1.96 -62.31
N ASN A 76 19.83 1.05 -62.50
CA ASN A 76 20.52 0.38 -61.41
C ASN A 76 21.33 1.35 -60.55
N GLN A 77 21.96 2.35 -61.17
CA GLN A 77 22.64 3.41 -60.43
C GLN A 77 21.68 4.17 -59.51
N PHE A 78 20.48 4.54 -60.00
CA PHE A 78 19.46 5.17 -59.17
C PHE A 78 18.96 4.27 -58.05
N ILE A 79 18.76 2.97 -58.32
CA ILE A 79 18.35 2.00 -57.30
C ILE A 79 19.43 1.89 -56.21
N VAL A 80 20.71 1.86 -56.57
CA VAL A 80 21.81 1.82 -55.60
C VAL A 80 21.83 3.08 -54.73
N GLU A 81 21.65 4.27 -55.33
CA GLU A 81 21.61 5.53 -54.59
C GLU A 81 20.39 5.60 -53.65
N MET A 82 19.21 5.20 -54.15
CA MET A 82 17.99 5.08 -53.35
C MET A 82 18.17 4.12 -52.17
N ASN A 83 18.68 2.92 -52.42
CA ASN A 83 18.93 1.91 -51.39
C ASN A 83 19.93 2.41 -50.32
N LYS A 84 20.95 3.18 -50.73
CA LYS A 84 21.88 3.79 -49.79
C LYS A 84 21.16 4.79 -48.88
N SER A 85 20.34 5.67 -49.45
CA SER A 85 19.54 6.64 -48.68
C SER A 85 18.53 5.94 -47.75
N GLU A 86 17.86 4.90 -48.23
CA GLU A 86 16.95 4.09 -47.41
C GLU A 86 17.69 3.40 -46.25
N HIS A 87 18.89 2.86 -46.52
CA HIS A 87 19.71 2.24 -45.48
C HIS A 87 20.08 3.23 -44.36
N GLU A 88 20.47 4.45 -44.73
CA GLU A 88 20.75 5.52 -43.76
C GLU A 88 19.51 5.89 -42.94
N ASN A 89 18.33 5.96 -43.58
CA ASN A 89 17.07 6.21 -42.90
C ASN A 89 16.69 5.09 -41.91
N TYR A 90 16.86 3.82 -42.32
CA TYR A 90 16.64 2.69 -41.42
C TYR A 90 17.60 2.70 -40.24
N HIS A 91 18.86 3.08 -40.45
CA HIS A 91 19.84 3.23 -39.37
C HIS A 91 19.38 4.30 -38.36
N LEU A 92 18.97 5.49 -38.83
CA LEU A 92 18.46 6.56 -37.97
C LEU A 92 17.20 6.13 -37.21
N LEU A 93 16.28 5.42 -37.87
CA LEU A 93 15.09 4.88 -37.23
C LEU A 93 15.43 3.87 -36.14
N TYR A 94 16.40 2.99 -36.40
CA TYR A 94 16.87 2.00 -35.43
C TYR A 94 17.48 2.68 -34.19
N GLU A 95 18.32 3.69 -34.40
CA GLU A 95 18.90 4.48 -33.32
C GLU A 95 17.82 5.20 -32.49
N LYS A 96 16.82 5.79 -33.16
CA LYS A 96 15.68 6.43 -32.49
C LYS A 96 14.90 5.43 -31.63
N ILE A 97 14.57 4.26 -32.17
CA ILE A 97 13.86 3.21 -31.44
C ILE A 97 14.70 2.72 -30.26
N SER A 98 16.01 2.52 -30.44
CA SER A 98 16.92 2.12 -29.37
C SER A 98 16.93 3.14 -28.23
N ASN A 99 17.02 4.44 -28.56
CA ASN A 99 16.96 5.53 -27.59
C ASN A 99 15.61 5.61 -26.86
N GLU A 100 14.49 5.37 -27.57
CA GLU A 100 13.16 5.31 -26.95
C GLU A 100 13.02 4.12 -26.00
N ILE A 101 13.57 2.95 -26.36
CA ILE A 101 13.62 1.78 -25.50
C ILE A 101 14.44 2.07 -24.24
N GLU A 102 15.60 2.70 -24.36
CA GLU A 102 16.43 3.05 -23.20
C GLU A 102 15.71 4.05 -22.28
N LYS A 103 15.04 5.06 -22.85
CA LYS A 103 14.19 5.99 -22.08
C LYS A 103 13.06 5.27 -21.37
N ALA A 104 12.38 4.33 -22.02
CA ALA A 104 11.32 3.54 -21.42
C ALA A 104 11.86 2.68 -20.26
N LYS A 105 13.02 2.03 -20.44
CA LYS A 105 13.71 1.27 -19.38
C LYS A 105 14.02 2.15 -18.17
N LYS A 106 14.56 3.36 -18.38
CA LYS A 106 14.83 4.32 -17.30
C LYS A 106 13.56 4.70 -16.54
N LYS A 107 12.47 5.03 -17.26
CA LYS A 107 11.16 5.32 -16.64
C LYS A 107 10.61 4.14 -15.83
N ILE A 108 10.80 2.91 -16.30
CA ILE A 108 10.38 1.72 -15.54
C ILE A 108 11.14 1.62 -14.22
N ILE A 109 12.45 1.89 -14.22
CA ILE A 109 13.27 1.87 -13.00
C ILE A 109 12.82 2.96 -12.02
N GLU A 110 12.59 4.17 -12.52
CA GLU A 110 12.07 5.29 -11.74
C GLU A 110 10.70 4.98 -11.10
N ASN A 111 9.74 4.52 -11.92
CA ASN A 111 8.41 4.14 -11.43
C ASN A 111 8.47 2.97 -10.42
N LYS A 112 9.41 2.03 -10.57
CA LYS A 112 9.62 0.96 -9.60
C LYS A 112 10.09 1.51 -8.25
N ALA A 113 11.01 2.49 -8.26
CA ALA A 113 11.48 3.14 -7.04
C ALA A 113 10.35 3.91 -6.35
N GLU A 114 9.59 4.72 -7.10
CA GLU A 114 8.43 5.46 -6.59
C GLU A 114 7.37 4.51 -5.99
N LEU A 115 7.13 3.37 -6.65
CA LEU A 115 6.19 2.37 -6.16
C LEU A 115 6.62 1.76 -4.81
N VAL A 116 7.92 1.52 -4.61
CA VAL A 116 8.44 1.05 -3.32
C VAL A 116 8.23 2.10 -2.23
N GLU A 117 8.50 3.38 -2.52
CA GLU A 117 8.26 4.48 -1.59
C GLU A 117 6.76 4.59 -1.24
N ALA A 118 5.88 4.58 -2.24
CA ALA A 118 4.44 4.63 -2.05
C ALA A 118 3.91 3.46 -1.21
N ARG A 119 4.46 2.24 -1.39
CA ARG A 119 4.15 1.09 -0.54
C ARG A 119 4.59 1.32 0.92
N GLY A 120 5.76 1.91 1.13
CA GLY A 120 6.24 2.31 2.45
C GLY A 120 5.29 3.30 3.14
N ILE A 121 4.87 4.35 2.43
CA ILE A 121 3.92 5.35 2.94
C ILE A 121 2.58 4.69 3.30
N ARG A 122 2.07 3.80 2.43
CA ARG A 122 0.82 3.07 2.70
C ARG A 122 0.93 2.21 3.96
N LYS A 123 2.04 1.48 4.14
CA LYS A 123 2.28 0.67 5.33
C LYS A 123 2.32 1.54 6.59
N ASN A 124 3.06 2.65 6.57
CA ASN A 124 3.13 3.57 7.70
C ASN A 124 1.74 4.12 8.05
N ARG A 125 0.94 4.49 7.04
CA ARG A 125 -0.44 4.96 7.25
C ARG A 125 -1.32 3.89 7.90
N GLN A 126 -1.21 2.64 7.46
CA GLN A 126 -1.93 1.52 8.09
C GLN A 126 -1.50 1.30 9.55
N GLU A 127 -0.20 1.39 9.85
CA GLU A 127 0.30 1.30 11.23
C GLU A 127 -0.23 2.45 12.10
N TYR A 128 -0.28 3.68 11.58
CA TYR A 128 -0.90 4.80 12.27
C TYR A 128 -2.40 4.60 12.50
N ASP A 129 -3.14 4.09 11.50
CA ASP A 129 -4.57 3.82 11.64
C ASP A 129 -4.84 2.75 12.71
N VAL A 130 -4.02 1.70 12.76
CA VAL A 130 -4.12 0.66 13.81
C VAL A 130 -3.87 1.25 15.19
N LEU A 131 -2.81 2.06 15.35
CA LEU A 131 -2.52 2.74 16.62
C LEU A 131 -3.63 3.72 17.01
N ALA A 132 -4.17 4.48 16.05
CA ALA A 132 -5.26 5.41 16.29
C ALA A 132 -6.52 4.70 16.78
N ARG A 133 -6.87 3.55 16.19
CA ARG A 133 -7.99 2.70 16.68
C ARG A 133 -7.76 2.23 18.11
N GLN A 134 -6.54 1.85 18.47
CA GLN A 134 -6.21 1.46 19.84
C GLN A 134 -6.32 2.64 20.81
N ILE A 135 -5.89 3.84 20.39
CA ILE A 135 -5.98 5.07 21.20
C ILE A 135 -7.45 5.46 21.44
N LEU A 136 -8.33 5.30 20.44
CA LEU A 136 -9.75 5.60 20.55
C LEU A 136 -10.50 4.76 21.60
N ASN A 137 -9.95 3.60 21.99
CA ASN A 137 -10.53 2.80 23.07
C ASN A 137 -10.35 3.45 24.46
N TYR A 138 -9.44 4.42 24.58
CA TYR A 138 -9.23 5.16 25.83
C TYR A 138 -10.06 6.45 25.82
N PRO A 139 -10.58 6.88 27.00
CA PRO A 139 -11.34 8.12 27.11
C PRO A 139 -10.47 9.34 26.80
N ASP A 140 -11.12 10.45 26.47
CA ASP A 140 -10.41 11.67 26.13
C ASP A 140 -9.48 12.12 27.27
N ARG A 141 -8.32 12.67 26.90
CA ARG A 141 -7.28 13.08 27.85
C ARG A 141 -7.81 14.12 28.83
N THR A 142 -8.66 15.03 28.38
CA THR A 142 -9.22 16.09 29.24
C THR A 142 -10.19 15.52 30.26
N GLU A 143 -11.03 14.57 29.85
CA GLU A 143 -11.96 13.86 30.72
C GLU A 143 -11.21 13.06 31.78
N MET A 144 -10.20 12.26 31.38
CA MET A 144 -9.37 11.51 32.31
C MET A 144 -8.68 12.45 33.32
N GLN A 145 -8.16 13.59 32.87
CA GLN A 145 -7.54 14.56 33.76
C GLN A 145 -8.53 15.22 34.74
N ASN A 146 -9.78 15.41 34.33
CA ASN A 146 -10.84 15.88 35.23
C ASN A 146 -11.22 14.82 36.26
N THR A 147 -11.31 13.53 35.87
CA THR A 147 -11.58 12.44 36.83
C THR A 147 -10.48 12.32 37.88
N ILE A 148 -9.21 12.48 37.48
CA ILE A 148 -8.06 12.50 38.40
C ILE A 148 -8.21 13.64 39.41
N LYS A 149 -8.45 14.88 38.94
CA LYS A 149 -8.65 16.03 39.84
C LYS A 149 -9.82 15.83 40.81
N ASN A 150 -10.92 15.25 40.34
CA ASN A 150 -12.07 14.95 41.19
C ASN A 150 -11.74 13.90 42.26
N LEU A 151 -11.02 12.84 41.88
CA LEU A 151 -10.56 11.81 42.82
C LEU A 151 -9.56 12.38 43.83
N GLU A 152 -8.61 13.22 43.40
CA GLU A 152 -7.67 13.91 44.28
C GLU A 152 -8.41 14.79 45.31
N SER A 153 -9.40 15.57 44.88
CA SER A 153 -10.25 16.36 45.77
C SER A 153 -11.05 15.49 46.75
N LYS A 154 -11.54 14.33 46.30
CA LYS A 154 -12.24 13.39 47.16
C LYS A 154 -11.31 12.75 48.19
N VAL A 155 -10.08 12.41 47.82
CA VAL A 155 -9.06 11.91 48.75
C VAL A 155 -8.69 12.98 49.78
N GLU A 156 -8.50 14.23 49.34
CA GLU A 156 -8.23 15.36 50.22
C GLU A 156 -9.35 15.57 51.25
N SER A 157 -10.62 15.53 50.81
CA SER A 157 -11.77 15.67 51.73
C SER A 157 -11.90 14.49 52.70
N LEU A 158 -11.66 13.26 52.25
CA LEU A 158 -11.67 12.08 53.11
C LEU A 158 -10.56 12.13 54.17
N LYS A 159 -9.34 12.54 53.81
CA LYS A 159 -8.24 12.74 54.77
C LYS A 159 -8.59 13.80 55.83
N LYS A 160 -9.27 14.88 55.42
CA LYS A 160 -9.75 15.90 56.37
C LYS A 160 -10.79 15.32 57.32
N ALA A 161 -11.76 14.56 56.80
CA ALA A 161 -12.78 13.90 57.62
C ALA A 161 -12.16 12.89 58.59
N GLU A 162 -11.22 12.07 58.13
CA GLU A 162 -10.44 11.12 58.96
C GLU A 162 -9.75 11.86 60.12
N SER A 163 -9.01 12.92 59.82
CA SER A 163 -8.35 13.75 60.84
C SER A 163 -9.34 14.37 61.85
N GLU A 164 -10.53 14.78 61.40
CA GLU A 164 -11.59 15.26 62.29
C GLU A 164 -12.15 14.16 63.20
N TYR A 165 -12.34 12.95 62.67
CA TYR A 165 -12.79 11.80 63.44
C TYR A 165 -11.74 11.37 64.47
N ASP A 166 -10.47 11.33 64.11
CA ASP A 166 -9.37 11.08 65.04
C ASP A 166 -9.36 12.10 66.18
N ARG A 167 -9.52 13.38 65.86
CA ARG A 167 -9.63 14.45 66.87
C ARG A 167 -10.83 14.25 67.80
N LYS A 168 -11.98 13.81 67.27
CA LYS A 168 -13.17 13.50 68.07
C LYS A 168 -12.94 12.27 68.96
N ILE A 169 -12.30 11.22 68.46
CA ILE A 169 -11.96 10.02 69.23
C ILE A 169 -11.03 10.38 70.38
N ASP A 170 -9.98 11.17 70.12
CA ASP A 170 -9.05 11.62 71.16
C ASP A 170 -9.73 12.48 72.22
N LEU A 171 -10.65 13.36 71.81
CA LEU A 171 -11.46 14.15 72.74
C LEU A 171 -12.31 13.23 73.63
N ARG A 172 -12.99 12.24 73.05
CA ARG A 172 -13.80 11.26 73.80
C ARG A 172 -12.95 10.40 74.73
N ARG A 173 -11.76 9.97 74.31
CA ARG A 173 -10.79 9.27 75.16
C ARG A 173 -10.37 10.11 76.36
N LYS A 174 -10.08 11.40 76.15
CA LYS A 174 -9.78 12.35 77.24
C LYS A 174 -10.96 12.53 78.18
N GLN A 175 -12.17 12.74 77.65
CA GLN A 175 -13.40 12.84 78.46
C GLN A 175 -13.64 11.57 79.28
N PHE A 176 -13.48 10.39 78.67
CA PHE A 176 -13.64 9.11 79.35
C PHE A 176 -12.57 8.90 80.44
N SER A 177 -11.32 9.32 80.20
CA SER A 177 -10.26 9.30 81.22
C SER A 177 -10.62 10.17 82.43
N VAL A 178 -11.22 11.34 82.21
CA VAL A 178 -11.70 12.21 83.31
C VAL A 178 -12.82 11.53 84.09
N VAL A 179 -13.78 10.92 83.39
CA VAL A 179 -14.87 10.15 84.03
C VAL A 179 -14.30 8.97 84.83
N LEU A 180 -13.39 8.18 84.27
CA LEU A 180 -12.72 7.09 84.97
C LEU A 180 -11.96 7.57 86.20
N GLN A 181 -11.26 8.70 86.11
CA GLN A 181 -10.58 9.30 87.26
C GLN A 181 -11.58 9.74 88.32
N SER A 182 -12.70 10.37 87.95
CA SER A 182 -13.76 10.74 88.91
C SER A 182 -14.44 9.52 89.54
N LEU A 183 -14.64 8.44 88.78
CA LEU A 183 -15.14 7.16 89.28
C LEU A 183 -14.15 6.52 90.26
N SER A 184 -12.85 6.53 89.94
CA SER A 184 -11.80 6.06 90.83
C SER A 184 -11.74 6.91 92.10
N SER A 185 -11.91 8.23 92.01
CA SER A 185 -11.95 9.11 93.17
C SER A 185 -13.18 8.87 94.04
N LEU A 186 -14.36 8.66 93.43
CA LEU A 186 -15.57 8.26 94.15
C LEU A 186 -15.43 6.87 94.77
N LYS A 187 -14.86 5.91 94.05
CA LYS A 187 -14.55 4.59 94.59
C LYS A 187 -13.59 4.70 95.78
N ASN A 188 -12.53 5.49 95.66
CA ASN A 188 -11.63 5.75 96.78
C ASN A 188 -12.35 6.47 97.92
N LEU A 189 -13.29 7.37 97.65
CA LEU A 189 -14.11 8.00 98.70
C LEU A 189 -14.96 6.96 99.42
N ILE A 190 -15.60 6.04 98.70
CA ILE A 190 -16.39 4.93 99.26
C ILE A 190 -15.50 3.93 100.01
N GLU A 191 -14.32 3.58 99.47
CA GLU A 191 -13.33 2.73 100.16
C GLU A 191 -12.75 3.43 101.40
N ASN A 192 -12.71 4.76 101.43
CA ASN A 192 -12.31 5.53 102.60
C ASN A 192 -13.46 5.72 103.60
N ASP A 193 -14.72 5.82 103.14
CA ASP A 193 -15.92 5.89 103.98
C ASP A 193 -16.28 4.52 104.56
N THR A 194 -15.89 3.41 103.91
CA THR A 194 -15.97 2.06 104.49
C THR A 194 -14.94 1.83 105.61
N ASN A 195 -14.01 2.76 105.87
CA ASN A 195 -13.30 2.81 107.16
C ASN A 195 -14.18 3.35 108.31
N PHE A 196 -15.44 3.72 108.07
CA PHE A 196 -16.45 3.98 109.09
C PHE A 196 -17.33 2.74 109.41
N ASP A 197 -17.34 1.74 108.53
CA ASP A 197 -18.18 0.53 108.67
C ASP A 197 -17.58 -0.56 109.59
N ASP A 198 -16.40 -0.33 110.16
CA ASP A 198 -15.81 -1.22 111.18
C ASP A 198 -16.33 -0.98 112.61
N TYR A 199 -17.30 -0.06 112.79
CA TYR A 199 -17.96 0.21 114.08
C TYR A 199 -19.45 -0.18 114.17
N LEU A 200 -20.10 -0.65 113.09
CA LEU A 200 -21.52 -1.02 113.11
C LEU A 200 -21.82 -2.51 112.85
N ASN A 201 -20.83 -3.36 112.55
CA ASN A 201 -21.04 -4.79 112.27
C ASN A 201 -21.11 -5.70 113.53
N GLN A 202 -21.68 -5.20 114.62
CA GLN A 202 -22.04 -6.00 115.80
C GLN A 202 -23.51 -5.87 116.21
N VAL A 203 -24.44 -5.76 115.25
CA VAL A 203 -25.84 -6.17 115.51
C VAL A 203 -26.42 -6.79 114.23
N ASN A 204 -26.70 -8.10 114.32
CA ASN A 204 -27.81 -8.85 113.73
C ASN A 204 -28.67 -8.17 112.65
N MET A 205 -29.22 -8.83 111.63
CA MET A 205 -29.32 -10.22 111.15
C MET A 205 -30.35 -10.10 110.02
N ASN A 206 -30.18 -10.84 108.92
CA ASN A 206 -31.25 -11.26 107.99
C ASN A 206 -31.87 -10.09 107.17
N GLU A 207 -32.22 -10.21 105.90
CA GLU A 207 -32.89 -11.30 105.21
C GLU A 207 -32.75 -11.08 103.69
N GLU A 208 -32.86 -12.17 102.96
CA GLU A 208 -32.58 -12.32 101.53
C GLU A 208 -33.50 -11.49 100.62
N GLY A 209 -32.96 -11.02 99.49
CA GLY A 209 -33.71 -10.46 98.39
C GLY A 209 -33.09 -10.84 97.04
N THR A 210 -33.77 -11.72 96.32
CA THR A 210 -33.62 -11.96 94.87
C THR A 210 -35.01 -11.96 94.24
N PRO A 211 -35.20 -11.75 92.91
CA PRO A 211 -34.35 -11.08 91.92
C PRO A 211 -35.13 -10.13 90.94
N LEU A 212 -34.37 -9.52 90.02
CA LEU A 212 -34.69 -8.89 88.72
C LEU A 212 -36.13 -9.03 88.14
N VAL A 213 -36.59 -8.01 87.36
CA VAL A 213 -37.08 -8.14 85.96
C VAL A 213 -37.37 -6.78 85.28
N GLU A 214 -36.86 -6.70 84.05
CA GLU A 214 -37.23 -6.02 82.77
C GLU A 214 -37.77 -4.58 82.59
N MET A 215 -37.10 -3.94 81.62
CA MET A 215 -37.58 -3.13 80.48
C MET A 215 -39.08 -2.78 80.36
N SER A 216 -39.37 -1.50 80.15
CA SER A 216 -39.69 -0.94 78.81
C SER A 216 -40.04 0.54 78.91
N SER A 217 -39.68 1.33 77.89
CA SER A 217 -40.45 2.51 77.47
C SER A 217 -39.96 2.93 76.08
N GLN A 218 -40.82 2.68 75.09
CA GLN A 218 -40.73 3.18 73.74
C GLN A 218 -40.93 4.70 73.72
N SER A 219 -40.22 5.43 72.85
CA SER A 219 -40.71 6.70 72.33
C SER A 219 -40.44 6.81 70.83
N LYS A 220 -41.55 6.95 70.10
CA LYS A 220 -41.65 7.26 68.66
C LYS A 220 -41.22 8.70 68.41
N ILE A 221 -40.53 8.96 67.30
CA ILE A 221 -40.59 10.26 66.63
C ILE A 221 -40.85 10.03 65.14
N LYS A 222 -41.98 10.59 64.69
CA LYS A 222 -42.40 10.78 63.29
C LYS A 222 -41.63 11.93 62.67
N ILE A 223 -41.28 11.82 61.40
CA ILE A 223 -41.09 12.97 60.50
C ILE A 223 -41.88 12.67 59.23
N ASP A 224 -42.97 13.40 59.04
CA ASP A 224 -43.66 13.55 57.76
C ASP A 224 -43.04 14.76 57.03
N SER A 225 -42.70 14.62 55.75
CA SER A 225 -43.21 15.43 54.62
C SER A 225 -42.36 15.28 53.34
N GLU A 226 -42.89 14.48 52.41
CA GLU A 226 -42.80 14.59 50.93
C GLU A 226 -43.52 15.87 50.42
N PRO A 227 -43.66 16.19 49.10
CA PRO A 227 -43.37 15.45 47.84
C PRO A 227 -42.63 16.32 46.76
N GLU A 228 -42.20 15.83 45.59
CA GLU A 228 -42.97 15.57 44.35
C GLU A 228 -42.04 14.87 43.31
N LYS A 229 -42.43 13.71 42.75
CA LYS A 229 -43.06 13.46 41.42
C LYS A 229 -42.13 13.79 40.22
N THR A 230 -41.93 12.97 39.19
CA THR A 230 -42.75 11.92 38.54
C THR A 230 -41.89 10.91 37.77
N ASP A 231 -42.33 9.65 37.86
CA ASP A 231 -42.54 8.63 36.82
C ASP A 231 -41.49 8.20 35.78
N VAL A 232 -41.47 6.86 35.71
CA VAL A 232 -40.72 5.91 34.91
C VAL A 232 -41.50 5.60 33.61
N LEU A 233 -40.77 5.21 32.56
CA LEU A 233 -41.03 4.12 31.59
C LEU A 233 -40.85 4.53 30.11
N SER A 234 -39.87 3.88 29.47
CA SER A 234 -39.72 3.66 28.02
C SER A 234 -40.81 2.69 27.49
N PRO A 235 -40.88 2.23 26.21
CA PRO A 235 -40.05 2.47 25.00
C PRO A 235 -40.85 2.59 23.66
N SER A 236 -40.20 2.86 22.51
CA SER A 236 -40.46 2.24 21.16
C SER A 236 -40.17 3.14 19.93
N ASN A 237 -39.24 2.65 19.08
CA ASN A 237 -39.13 2.63 17.60
C ASN A 237 -39.26 3.86 16.67
N GLY A 238 -38.34 3.87 15.68
CA GLY A 238 -38.54 4.39 14.30
C GLY A 238 -37.46 5.38 13.86
N LYS A 239 -36.34 4.89 13.29
CA LYS A 239 -36.02 4.95 11.84
C LYS A 239 -35.90 6.36 11.25
N ASP A 240 -34.68 6.79 10.98
CA ASP A 240 -34.13 7.00 9.61
C ASP A 240 -32.88 7.88 9.71
N ASN A 241 -31.76 7.36 9.17
CA ASN A 241 -30.79 8.09 8.35
C ASN A 241 -29.71 7.12 7.90
N ASN A 242 -29.86 6.67 6.66
CA ASN A 242 -28.87 5.94 5.89
C ASN A 242 -27.75 6.90 5.48
N GLU A 243 -26.51 6.57 5.85
CA GLU A 243 -25.34 6.82 5.01
C GLU A 243 -24.60 5.49 4.87
N GLU A 244 -24.75 4.88 3.70
CA GLU A 244 -24.02 3.70 3.28
C GLU A 244 -22.54 4.07 3.12
N MET A 245 -21.67 3.43 3.91
CA MET A 245 -20.24 3.32 3.61
C MET A 245 -20.00 1.84 3.31
N GLU A 246 -19.77 1.55 2.03
CA GLU A 246 -19.55 0.22 1.50
C GLU A 246 -18.36 -0.48 2.17
N ASP A 247 -18.58 -1.75 2.51
CA ASP A 247 -17.64 -2.69 3.09
C ASP A 247 -16.83 -3.35 1.96
N ASP A 248 -15.67 -2.78 1.61
CA ASP A 248 -14.69 -3.38 0.70
C ASP A 248 -13.75 -4.35 1.45
N THR A 249 -14.31 -5.46 1.95
CA THR A 249 -13.54 -6.59 2.53
C THR A 249 -13.22 -7.70 1.51
N ASN A 250 -13.40 -7.47 0.21
CA ASN A 250 -13.31 -8.56 -0.79
C ASN A 250 -12.01 -8.66 -1.60
N ASP A 251 -10.91 -8.03 -1.17
CA ASP A 251 -9.67 -7.98 -1.97
C ASP A 251 -8.60 -9.04 -1.59
N GLU A 252 -8.82 -9.86 -0.56
CA GLU A 252 -7.86 -10.92 -0.17
C GLU A 252 -7.77 -12.09 -1.16
N ASN A 253 -8.77 -12.27 -2.04
CA ASN A 253 -8.78 -13.35 -3.03
C ASN A 253 -8.12 -13.01 -4.37
N ARG A 254 -7.56 -11.80 -4.55
CA ARG A 254 -6.91 -11.39 -5.80
C ARG A 254 -5.40 -11.65 -5.85
N ILE A 255 -4.79 -12.07 -4.73
CA ILE A 255 -3.33 -12.21 -4.58
C ILE A 255 -2.75 -13.47 -5.28
N LYS A 256 -3.55 -14.38 -5.84
CA LYS A 256 -3.05 -15.63 -6.47
C LYS A 256 -2.85 -15.60 -7.99
N ARG A 257 -2.66 -14.43 -8.62
CA ARG A 257 -2.44 -14.34 -10.08
C ARG A 257 -1.20 -13.57 -10.51
N ASP A 258 -0.08 -13.73 -9.81
CA ASP A 258 1.24 -13.43 -10.39
C ASP A 258 1.81 -14.69 -11.04
N LYS A 259 1.48 -14.89 -12.33
CA LYS A 259 2.07 -15.91 -13.22
C LYS A 259 3.05 -15.33 -14.24
N TYR A 260 3.49 -14.09 -14.08
CA TYR A 260 4.51 -13.49 -14.94
C TYR A 260 5.82 -13.34 -14.19
N SER A 261 6.44 -14.49 -13.89
CA SER A 261 7.88 -14.56 -13.66
C SER A 261 8.53 -14.53 -15.04
N VAL A 262 9.05 -13.37 -15.44
CA VAL A 262 9.88 -13.24 -16.65
C VAL A 262 11.23 -13.89 -16.32
N PRO A 263 11.70 -14.89 -17.08
CA PRO A 263 13.00 -15.51 -16.84
C PRO A 263 14.14 -14.49 -16.93
N GLU A 264 15.04 -14.50 -15.95
CA GLU A 264 16.36 -13.85 -16.07
C GLU A 264 17.07 -14.44 -17.29
N VAL A 265 17.24 -13.63 -18.33
CA VAL A 265 18.19 -13.94 -19.40
C VAL A 265 19.55 -13.47 -18.88
N GLU A 266 20.35 -14.43 -18.40
CA GLU A 266 21.78 -14.25 -18.18
C GLU A 266 22.39 -13.76 -19.49
N MET A 267 22.92 -12.54 -19.48
CA MET A 267 23.80 -12.06 -20.55
C MET A 267 25.15 -12.73 -20.32
N GLU A 268 25.41 -13.82 -21.05
CA GLU A 268 26.77 -14.33 -21.22
C GLU A 268 27.61 -13.25 -21.91
N GLU A 269 28.66 -12.80 -21.23
CA GLU A 269 29.73 -12.00 -21.80
C GLU A 269 30.49 -12.84 -22.85
N SER A 270 30.57 -12.32 -24.08
CA SER A 270 31.58 -12.68 -25.09
C SER A 270 31.73 -11.54 -26.08
#